data_AF-A0A849TJH0-F1
#
_entry.id   AF-A0A849TJH0-F1
#
_cell.length_a   1.000
_cell.length_b   1.000
_cell.length_c   1.000
_cell.angle_alpha   90.00
_cell.angle_beta   90.00
_cell.angle_gamma   90.00
#
_symmetry.space_group_name_H-M   'P 1'
#
loop_
_entity.id
_entity.type
_entity.pdbx_description
1 polymer ?
#
loop_
_entity_poly.entity_id
_entity_poly.type
_entity_poly.pdbx_seq_one_letter_code
_entity_poly.pdbx_strand_id
1 'polypeptide(L)' 'YCAADGSRSLFIGPDCKRTLEAVEKQQYKQGTSEPDKDSGFDHDNDATGYYVYTRFAFQKVRPDMVPIMGR' A
#
# COMPACT_ATOMS: atom_id res chain seq x y z
N TYR A 1 7.55 6.75 3.63
CA TYR A 1 7.67 6.76 2.15
C TYR A 1 8.22 8.09 1.70
N CYS A 2 9.29 8.08 0.90
CA CYS A 2 10.01 9.28 0.45
C CYS A 2 9.87 9.41 -1.08
N ALA A 3 9.45 10.56 -1.57
CA ALA A 3 9.44 10.84 -3.00
C ALA A 3 10.84 11.24 -3.48
N ALA A 4 11.03 11.31 -4.81
CA ALA A 4 12.31 11.65 -5.43
C ALA A 4 12.84 13.05 -5.04
N ASP A 5 11.96 13.94 -4.59
CA ASP A 5 12.28 15.28 -4.09
C ASP A 5 12.65 15.31 -2.59
N GLY A 6 12.70 14.15 -1.93
CA GLY A 6 12.99 14.05 -0.50
C GLY A 6 11.78 14.28 0.42
N SER A 7 10.60 14.60 -0.12
CA SER A 7 9.39 14.79 0.67
C SER A 7 8.88 13.46 1.24
N ARG A 8 8.32 13.52 2.45
CA ARG A 8 7.74 12.35 3.14
C ARG A 8 6.26 12.58 3.43
N SER A 9 5.42 11.67 2.95
CA SER A 9 3.94 11.83 3.03
C SER A 9 3.26 10.75 3.88
N LEU A 10 3.99 9.76 4.37
CA LEU A 10 3.48 8.73 5.27
C LEU A 10 4.43 8.55 6.46
N PHE A 11 3.86 8.65 7.66
CA PHE A 11 4.55 8.53 8.94
C PHE A 11 3.85 7.46 9.78
N ILE A 12 4.64 6.64 10.48
CA ILE A 12 4.14 5.61 11.40
C ILE A 12 4.47 6.09 12.81
N GLY A 13 3.47 6.09 13.69
CA GLY A 13 3.65 6.46 15.09
C GLY A 13 4.60 5.47 15.79
N PRO A 14 5.44 5.93 16.74
CA PRO A 14 6.39 5.07 17.41
C PRO A 14 5.73 3.95 18.22
N ASP A 15 4.46 4.10 18.59
CA ASP A 15 3.71 3.11 19.38
C ASP A 15 3.10 1.99 18.52
N CYS A 16 3.12 2.11 17.19
CA CYS A 16 2.63 1.10 16.25
C CYS A 16 3.66 -0.04 16.06
N LYS A 17 4.05 -0.70 17.16
CA LYS A 17 5.19 -1.65 17.19
C LYS A 17 5.06 -2.79 16.17
N ARG A 18 3.86 -3.32 15.96
CA ARG A 18 3.59 -4.39 14.99
C ARG A 18 3.77 -3.92 13.55
N THR A 19 3.21 -2.76 13.21
CA THR A 19 3.37 -2.13 11.90
C THR A 19 4.84 -1.78 11.62
N LEU A 20 5.57 -1.26 12.61
CA LEU A 20 7.00 -0.99 12.48
C LEU A 20 7.77 -2.29 12.19
N GLU A 21 7.54 -3.34 12.97
CA GLU A 21 8.16 -4.64 12.77
C GLU A 21 7.84 -5.23 11.38
N ALA A 22 6.59 -5.14 10.94
CA ALA A 22 6.13 -5.63 9.65
C ALA A 22 6.81 -4.90 8.48
N VAL A 23 6.88 -3.57 8.53
CA VAL A 23 7.54 -2.76 7.49
C VAL A 23 9.05 -3.00 7.46
N GLU A 24 9.68 -3.20 8.62
CA GLU A 24 11.12 -3.45 8.72
C GLU A 24 11.51 -4.87 8.25
N LYS A 25 10.64 -5.86 8.42
CA LYS A 25 10.96 -7.28 8.18
C LYS A 25 10.34 -7.91 6.93
N GLN A 26 9.43 -7.22 6.22
CA GLN A 26 8.86 -7.75 5.00
C GLN A 26 9.93 -8.03 3.94
N GLN A 27 9.91 -9.25 3.39
CA GLN A 27 10.83 -9.69 2.34
C GLN A 27 10.05 -10.17 1.12
N TYR A 28 10.77 -10.35 0.01
CA TYR A 28 10.29 -11.02 -1.19
C TYR A 28 10.80 -12.46 -1.21
N LYS A 29 10.02 -13.37 -1.83
CA LYS A 29 10.45 -14.75 -2.01
C LYS A 29 11.66 -14.79 -2.95
N GLN A 30 12.67 -15.61 -2.63
CA GLN A 30 13.88 -15.68 -3.43
C GLN A 30 13.59 -16.11 -4.87
N GLY A 31 14.22 -15.42 -5.83
CA GLY A 31 14.04 -15.70 -7.25
C GLY A 31 12.71 -15.21 -7.84
N THR A 32 11.90 -14.47 -7.09
CA THR A 32 10.64 -13.90 -7.58
C THR A 32 10.50 -12.43 -7.22
N SER A 33 9.44 -11.79 -7.72
CA SER A 33 9.00 -10.45 -7.30
C SER A 33 7.79 -10.51 -6.36
N GLU A 34 7.47 -11.68 -5.82
CA GLU A 34 6.33 -11.89 -4.95
C GLU A 34 6.70 -11.63 -3.48
N PRO A 35 5.93 -10.85 -2.72
CA PRO A 35 6.16 -10.66 -1.30
C PRO A 35 5.97 -11.99 -0.54
N ASP A 36 6.79 -12.21 0.48
CA ASP A 36 6.65 -13.35 1.36
C ASP A 36 5.44 -13.20 2.29
N LYS A 37 4.51 -14.15 2.20
CA LYS A 37 3.31 -14.24 3.04
C LYS A 37 3.40 -15.30 4.13
N ASP A 38 4.48 -16.09 4.12
CA ASP A 38 4.63 -17.23 5.01
C ASP A 38 5.26 -16.81 6.35
N SER A 39 6.12 -15.78 6.34
CA SER A 39 6.74 -15.21 7.56
C SER A 39 5.81 -14.33 8.41
N GLY A 40 4.61 -13.99 7.92
CA GLY A 40 3.57 -13.30 8.69
C GLY A 40 3.77 -11.80 8.90
N PHE A 41 4.68 -11.16 8.15
CA PHE A 41 4.88 -9.70 8.18
C PHE A 41 4.03 -8.94 7.15
N ASP A 42 3.28 -9.64 6.30
CA ASP A 42 2.54 -9.06 5.18
C ASP A 42 1.23 -8.40 5.61
N HIS A 43 0.57 -8.90 6.65
CA HIS A 43 -0.77 -8.44 7.03
C HIS A 43 -0.87 -6.93 7.30
N ASP A 44 0.03 -6.38 8.12
CA ASP A 44 0.03 -4.93 8.43
C ASP A 44 0.41 -4.09 7.19
N ASN A 45 1.27 -4.63 6.33
CA ASN A 45 1.67 -3.98 5.08
C ASN A 45 0.52 -3.95 4.08
N ASP A 46 -0.20 -5.06 3.91
CA ASP A 46 -1.38 -5.19 3.05
C ASP A 46 -2.48 -4.23 3.53
N ALA A 47 -2.81 -4.25 4.84
CA ALA A 47 -3.80 -3.36 5.42
C ALA A 47 -3.44 -1.87 5.25
N THR A 48 -2.18 -1.51 5.53
CA THR A 48 -1.69 -0.14 5.36
C THR A 48 -1.74 0.27 3.89
N GLY A 49 -1.33 -0.60 2.98
CA GLY A 49 -1.37 -0.39 1.54
C GLY A 49 -2.78 -0.13 1.03
N TYR A 50 -3.77 -0.94 1.47
CA TYR A 50 -5.18 -0.74 1.12
C TYR A 50 -5.71 0.60 1.61
N TYR A 51 -5.37 1.00 2.84
CA TYR A 51 -5.76 2.31 3.35
C TYR A 51 -5.17 3.44 2.51
N VAL A 52 -3.85 3.41 2.26
CA VAL A 52 -3.16 4.47 1.50
C VAL A 52 -3.73 4.57 0.10
N TYR A 53 -3.90 3.43 -0.59
CA TYR A 53 -4.49 3.38 -1.92
C TYR A 53 -5.89 4.00 -1.92
N THR A 54 -6.78 3.49 -1.06
CA THR A 54 -8.17 3.93 -1.03
C THR A 54 -8.32 5.40 -0.65
N ARG A 55 -7.47 5.89 0.25
CA ARG A 55 -7.59 7.25 0.81
C ARG A 55 -6.98 8.34 -0.08
N PHE A 56 -5.89 8.02 -0.78
CA PHE A 56 -5.05 9.02 -1.45
C PHE A 56 -4.82 8.78 -2.95
N ALA A 57 -4.95 7.55 -3.43
CA ALA A 57 -4.70 7.21 -4.83
C ALA A 57 -5.98 6.85 -5.61
N PHE A 58 -6.95 6.23 -4.93
CA PHE A 58 -8.17 5.76 -5.55
C PHE A 58 -9.04 6.94 -6.00
N GLN A 59 -9.24 7.03 -7.32
CA GLN A 59 -10.21 7.94 -7.92
C GLN A 59 -11.50 7.17 -8.15
N LYS A 60 -12.60 7.61 -7.53
CA LYS A 60 -13.92 7.07 -7.86
C LYS A 60 -14.18 7.33 -9.34
N VAL A 61 -14.48 6.27 -10.10
CA VAL A 61 -15.01 6.42 -11.46
C VAL A 61 -16.25 7.30 -11.35
N ARG A 62 -16.18 8.48 -11.98
CA ARG A 62 -17.34 9.35 -11.99
C ARG A 62 -18.35 8.75 -12.97
N PRO A 63 -19.63 8.55 -12.59
CA PRO A 63 -20.61 7.90 -13.46
C PRO A 63 -20.81 8.62 -14.81
N ASP A 64 -20.54 9.93 -14.87
CA ASP A 64 -20.57 10.77 -16.07
C ASP A 64 -19.42 10.49 -17.06
N MET A 65 -18.41 9.70 -16.67
CA MET A 65 -17.26 9.32 -17.52
C MET A 65 -17.45 7.98 -18.23
N VAL A 66 -18.54 7.26 -18.01
CA VAL A 66 -18.86 6.07 -18.81
C VAL A 66 -19.40 6.56 -20.15
N PRO A 67 -18.70 6.36 -21.28
CA PRO A 67 -19.31 6.64 -22.57
C PRO A 67 -20.55 5.77 -22.63
N ILE A 68 -21.71 6.40 -22.84
CA ILE A 68 -22.92 5.73 -23.30
C ILE A 68 -22.58 5.07 -24.63
N MET A 69 -21.99 3.87 -24.55
CA MET A 69 -21.80 2.99 -25.69
C MET A 69 -23.20 2.70 -26.19
N GLY A 70 -23.51 3.29 -27.34
CA GLY A 70 -24.85 3.42 -27.88
C GLY A 70 -25.59 2.10 -27.95
N ARG A 71 -26.89 2.19 -27.65
CA ARG A 71 -27.91 1.31 -28.23
C ARG A 71 -27.96 1.52 -29.75
#